data_AF-A0A9P5RQ99-F1
#
_entry.id   AF-A0A9P5RQ99-F1
#
_cell.length_a   1.000
_cell.length_b   1.000
_cell.length_c   1.000
_cell.angle_alpha   90.00
_cell.angle_beta   90.00
_cell.angle_gamma   90.00
#
_symmetry.space_group_name_H-M   'P 1'
#
loop_
_entity.id
_entity.type
_entity.pdbx_description
1 polymer ?
#
loop_
_entity_poly.entity_id
_entity_poly.type
_entity_poly.pdbx_seq_one_letter_code
_entity_poly.pdbx_strand_id
1 'polypeptide(L)'
;MTANLLDTLPYEIQENIGHYFQQHELAFTPELFNAICEHAPILEFLDLGGDTFVHGDRIDQLMCSLPNLKVLSVENNHQVKHSGGWLDARTIVDSEWVCNNLEGLSCEILNIPRLDIPRDIFSGPVNDGIKSGTWEENIALQRRIHAKLTRFTNLRVLTLNSPIDEYECEH
;
A
#
# COMPACT_ATOMS: atom_id res chain seq x y z
N MET A 1 22.51 -4.65 -15.85
CA MET A 1 22.19 -5.95 -15.24
C MET A 1 21.33 -5.64 -14.03
N THR A 2 20.04 -5.96 -14.07
CA THR A 2 19.12 -5.80 -12.94
C THR A 2 19.29 -7.04 -12.06
N ALA A 3 19.92 -6.88 -10.90
CA ALA A 3 19.96 -7.94 -9.91
C ALA A 3 18.56 -8.05 -9.29
N ASN A 4 17.97 -9.25 -9.29
CA ASN A 4 16.74 -9.47 -8.54
C ASN A 4 17.07 -9.35 -7.05
N LEU A 5 16.18 -8.71 -6.29
CA LEU A 5 16.32 -8.56 -4.83
C LEU A 5 16.67 -9.90 -4.17
N LEU A 6 16.01 -10.98 -4.62
CA LEU A 6 16.25 -12.34 -4.17
C LEU A 6 17.73 -12.74 -4.31
N ASP A 7 18.39 -12.42 -5.41
CA ASP A 7 19.78 -12.81 -5.66
C ASP A 7 20.79 -12.05 -4.78
N THR A 8 20.38 -10.92 -4.20
CA THR A 8 21.24 -10.07 -3.34
C THR A 8 21.05 -10.31 -1.85
N LEU A 9 19.99 -11.02 -1.46
CA LEU A 9 19.73 -11.36 -0.07
C LEU A 9 20.66 -12.48 0.40
N PRO A 10 21.04 -12.53 1.69
CA PRO A 10 21.72 -13.67 2.28
C PRO A 10 20.97 -14.98 1.99
N TYR A 11 21.72 -16.08 1.79
CA TYR A 11 21.16 -17.38 1.43
C TYR A 11 20.09 -17.85 2.45
N GLU A 12 20.25 -17.51 3.72
CA GLU A 12 19.27 -17.84 4.77
C GLU A 12 17.92 -17.11 4.59
N ILE A 13 17.93 -15.92 3.98
CA ILE A 13 16.72 -15.18 3.65
C ILE A 13 16.13 -15.72 2.35
N GLN A 14 16.95 -16.08 1.36
CA GLN A 14 16.48 -16.73 0.13
C GLN A 14 15.80 -18.08 0.42
N GLU A 15 16.37 -18.91 1.30
CA GLU A 15 15.78 -20.18 1.73
C GLU A 15 14.50 -19.99 2.53
N ASN A 16 14.45 -19.00 3.44
CA ASN A 16 13.21 -18.68 4.15
C ASN A 16 12.13 -18.19 3.19
N ILE A 17 12.47 -17.35 2.22
CA ILE A 17 11.52 -16.92 1.21
C ILE A 17 11.03 -18.14 0.38
N GLY A 18 11.94 -18.99 -0.10
CA GLY A 18 11.63 -20.16 -0.92
C GLY A 18 10.81 -21.26 -0.21
N HIS A 19 11.04 -21.50 1.08
CA HIS A 19 10.30 -22.49 1.86
C HIS A 19 8.93 -22.00 2.34
N TYR A 20 8.76 -20.69 2.58
CA TYR A 20 7.47 -20.14 3.00
C TYR A 20 6.47 -19.96 1.85
N PHE A 21 6.95 -19.82 0.60
CA PHE A 21 6.09 -19.62 -0.58
C PHE A 21 5.17 -20.79 -0.95
N GLN A 22 5.30 -21.97 -0.32
CA GLN A 22 4.53 -23.15 -0.72
C GLN A 22 3.30 -23.47 0.14
N GLN A 23 3.15 -23.00 1.40
CA GLN A 23 2.08 -23.55 2.27
C GLN A 23 1.41 -22.64 3.30
N HIS A 24 1.83 -21.38 3.53
CA HIS A 24 1.18 -20.52 4.53
C HIS A 24 1.15 -19.05 4.10
N GLU A 25 0.09 -18.32 4.51
CA GLU A 25 0.04 -16.85 4.50
C GLU A 25 1.37 -16.30 5.00
N LEU A 26 2.10 -15.62 4.12
CA LEU A 26 3.38 -15.01 4.46
C LEU A 26 3.08 -13.77 5.30
N ALA A 27 3.13 -13.92 6.62
CA ALA A 27 3.07 -12.77 7.49
C ALA A 27 4.28 -11.87 7.20
N PHE A 28 4.06 -10.59 6.93
CA PHE A 28 5.13 -9.62 6.78
C PHE A 28 5.76 -9.34 8.16
N THR A 29 6.75 -10.16 8.53
CA THR A 29 7.32 -10.13 9.88
C THR A 29 8.24 -8.93 10.08
N PRO A 30 8.48 -8.52 11.34
CA PRO A 30 9.46 -7.48 11.66
C PRO A 30 10.87 -7.79 11.12
N GLU A 31 11.27 -9.06 11.09
CA GLU A 31 12.58 -9.49 10.60
C GLU A 31 12.71 -9.25 9.08
N LEU A 32 11.67 -9.60 8.31
CA LEU A 32 11.64 -9.31 6.88
C LEU A 32 11.66 -7.79 6.63
N PHE A 33 10.88 -7.03 7.38
CA PHE A 33 10.89 -5.57 7.28
C PHE A 33 12.27 -4.98 7.56
N ASN A 34 12.94 -5.44 8.62
CA ASN A 34 14.29 -4.98 8.97
C ASN A 34 15.30 -5.34 7.87
N ALA A 35 15.25 -6.57 7.34
CA ALA A 35 16.11 -6.98 6.24
C ALA A 35 15.90 -6.09 4.99
N ILE A 36 14.65 -5.77 4.65
CA ILE A 36 14.35 -4.83 3.55
C ILE A 36 14.96 -3.45 3.83
N CYS A 37 14.85 -2.96 5.07
CA CYS A 37 15.42 -1.67 5.46
C CYS A 37 16.95 -1.65 5.45
N GLU A 38 17.62 -2.76 5.77
CA GLU A 38 19.09 -2.87 5.66
C GLU A 38 19.57 -2.71 4.21
N HIS A 39 18.76 -3.15 3.25
CA HIS A 39 19.03 -2.99 1.82
C HIS A 39 18.41 -1.72 1.20
N ALA A 40 17.86 -0.82 2.01
CA ALA A 40 17.18 0.38 1.55
C ALA A 40 17.95 1.25 0.55
N PRO A 41 19.28 1.46 0.69
CA PRO A 41 20.01 2.31 -0.25
C PRO A 41 20.13 1.74 -1.66
N ILE A 42 19.92 0.44 -1.86
CA ILE A 42 20.07 -0.22 -3.17
C ILE A 42 18.75 -0.76 -3.72
N LEU A 43 17.70 -0.76 -2.91
CA LEU A 43 16.42 -1.34 -3.30
C LEU A 43 15.67 -0.43 -4.27
N GLU A 44 15.53 -0.89 -5.52
CA GLU A 44 14.77 -0.18 -6.55
C GLU A 44 13.39 -0.78 -6.81
N PHE A 45 13.20 -2.07 -6.55
CA PHE A 45 11.96 -2.80 -6.83
C PHE A 45 11.56 -3.62 -5.62
N LEU A 46 10.33 -3.43 -5.15
CA LEU A 46 9.74 -4.21 -4.08
C LEU A 46 8.32 -4.62 -4.48
N ASP A 47 8.11 -5.92 -4.57
CA ASP A 47 6.81 -6.52 -4.84
C ASP A 47 6.42 -7.40 -3.66
N LEU A 48 5.35 -7.00 -2.99
CA LEU A 48 4.73 -7.67 -1.85
C LEU A 48 3.36 -8.23 -2.27
N GLY A 49 3.27 -8.79 -3.48
CA GLY A 49 2.09 -9.49 -3.95
C GLY A 49 1.84 -10.86 -3.29
N GLY A 50 0.69 -11.46 -3.60
CA GLY A 50 0.26 -12.77 -3.10
C GLY A 50 -0.45 -12.74 -1.74
N ASP A 51 -0.42 -13.86 -1.02
CA ASP A 51 -1.03 -14.01 0.33
C ASP A 51 -0.20 -13.33 1.43
N THR A 52 0.51 -12.24 1.10
CA THR A 52 1.36 -11.52 2.03
C THR A 52 0.55 -10.48 2.78
N PHE A 53 0.42 -10.65 4.09
CA PHE A 53 -0.28 -9.68 4.92
C PHE A 53 0.67 -8.58 5.39
N VAL A 54 0.51 -7.37 4.83
CA VAL A 54 1.33 -6.19 5.20
C VAL A 54 0.44 -5.13 5.82
N HIS A 55 0.71 -4.69 7.05
CA HIS A 55 -0.06 -3.57 7.61
C HIS A 55 0.29 -2.24 6.92
N GLY A 56 -0.70 -1.35 6.79
CA GLY A 56 -0.53 -0.05 6.14
C GLY A 56 0.55 0.85 6.75
N ASP A 57 0.75 0.78 8.07
CA ASP A 57 1.83 1.49 8.75
C ASP A 57 3.22 0.99 8.31
N ARG A 58 3.37 -0.30 7.99
CA ARG A 58 4.60 -0.86 7.43
C ARG A 58 4.83 -0.42 6.00
N ILE A 59 3.79 -0.39 5.17
CA ILE A 59 3.88 0.14 3.79
C ILE A 59 4.35 1.60 3.84
N ASP A 60 3.75 2.40 4.72
CA ASP A 60 4.11 3.80 4.89
C ASP A 60 5.58 3.98 5.38
N GLN A 61 6.02 3.15 6.33
CA GLN A 61 7.42 3.15 6.78
C GLN A 61 8.40 2.74 5.67
N LEU A 62 8.05 1.77 4.81
CA LEU A 62 8.86 1.40 3.65
C LEU A 62 9.05 2.61 2.72
N MET A 63 7.98 3.34 2.43
CA MET A 63 8.03 4.55 1.60
C MET A 63 8.88 5.67 2.22
N CYS A 64 8.99 5.70 3.55
CA CYS A 64 9.86 6.61 4.30
C CYS A 64 11.31 6.12 4.43
N SER A 65 11.58 4.84 4.17
CA SER A 65 12.89 4.22 4.40
C SER A 65 13.67 3.95 3.11
N LEU A 66 12.99 3.83 1.97
CA LEU A 66 13.57 3.36 0.69
C LEU A 66 13.78 4.51 -0.32
N PRO A 67 14.88 5.28 -0.26
CA PRO A 67 15.07 6.50 -1.06
C PRO A 67 15.20 6.23 -2.58
N ASN A 68 15.69 5.04 -2.95
CA ASN A 68 15.93 4.67 -4.35
C ASN A 68 14.82 3.79 -4.94
N LEU A 69 13.72 3.60 -4.21
CA LEU A 69 12.60 2.81 -4.67
C LEU A 69 11.97 3.42 -5.93
N LYS A 70 11.89 2.63 -6.98
CA LYS A 70 11.24 2.95 -8.25
C LYS A 70 9.89 2.27 -8.36
N VAL A 71 9.75 1.03 -7.89
CA VAL A 71 8.48 0.31 -7.94
C VAL A 71 8.15 -0.27 -6.59
N LEU A 72 6.96 0.07 -6.09
CA LEU A 72 6.32 -0.61 -4.98
C LEU A 72 5.01 -1.22 -5.47
N SER A 73 4.89 -2.53 -5.34
CA SER A 73 3.63 -3.26 -5.52
C SER A 73 3.26 -3.93 -4.22
N VAL A 74 2.04 -3.69 -3.75
CA VAL A 74 1.44 -4.37 -2.60
C VAL A 74 0.06 -4.79 -3.06
N GLU A 75 -0.10 -6.08 -3.33
CA GLU A 75 -1.40 -6.63 -3.71
C GLU A 75 -2.07 -7.18 -2.46
N ASN A 76 -3.36 -6.87 -2.32
CA ASN A 76 -4.15 -7.40 -1.23
C ASN A 76 -4.95 -8.62 -1.71
N ASN A 77 -4.86 -9.74 -1.00
CA ASN A 77 -5.81 -10.83 -1.22
C ASN A 77 -7.13 -10.49 -0.52
N HIS A 78 -8.10 -10.00 -1.30
CA HIS A 78 -9.44 -9.66 -0.83
C HIS A 78 -10.27 -10.85 -0.30
N GLN A 79 -9.83 -12.09 -0.52
CA GLN A 79 -10.52 -13.26 -0.02
C GLN A 79 -10.45 -13.38 1.52
N VAL A 80 -9.45 -12.73 2.14
CA VAL A 80 -9.27 -12.75 3.60
C VAL A 80 -9.88 -11.47 4.19
N LYS A 81 -10.99 -11.60 4.94
CA LYS A 81 -11.84 -10.48 5.45
C LYS A 81 -11.15 -9.40 6.31
N HIS A 82 -9.86 -9.49 6.55
CA HIS A 82 -9.08 -8.54 7.35
C HIS A 82 -7.75 -8.15 6.73
N SER A 83 -7.51 -8.51 5.47
CA SER A 83 -6.20 -8.43 4.86
C SER A 83 -5.73 -6.98 4.70
N GLY A 84 -4.47 -6.73 5.10
CA GLY A 84 -3.80 -5.44 5.06
C GLY A 84 -3.56 -5.00 3.61
N GLY A 85 -2.36 -4.59 3.25
CA GLY A 85 -2.03 -4.23 1.88
C GLY A 85 -2.55 -2.87 1.43
N TRP A 86 -3.10 -2.08 2.35
CA TRP A 86 -3.65 -0.76 2.07
C TRP A 86 -3.06 0.33 2.95
N LEU A 87 -2.92 1.53 2.38
CA LEU A 87 -2.51 2.74 3.09
C LEU A 87 -3.75 3.53 3.54
N ASP A 88 -3.70 4.09 4.74
CA ASP A 88 -4.73 5.02 5.21
C ASP A 88 -4.40 6.43 4.71
N ALA A 89 -5.34 7.03 3.96
CA ALA A 89 -5.33 8.42 3.53
C ALA A 89 -4.79 9.42 4.58
N ARG A 90 -5.16 9.25 5.85
CA ARG A 90 -4.78 10.15 6.95
C ARG A 90 -3.35 9.96 7.39
N THR A 91 -2.89 8.72 7.46
CA THR A 91 -1.49 8.42 7.79
C THR A 91 -0.58 8.96 6.69
N ILE A 92 -0.97 8.77 5.42
CA ILE A 92 -0.20 9.23 4.27
C ILE A 92 0.07 10.73 4.34
N VAL A 93 -0.89 11.58 4.70
CA VAL A 93 -0.67 13.03 4.58
C VAL A 93 0.37 13.60 5.55
N ASP A 94 0.67 12.89 6.64
CA ASP A 94 1.61 13.33 7.67
C ASP A 94 3.01 12.68 7.53
N SER A 95 3.14 11.60 6.77
CA SER A 95 4.42 10.90 6.60
C SER A 95 5.38 11.61 5.64
N GLU A 96 6.68 11.41 5.82
CA GLU A 96 7.73 11.97 4.95
C GLU A 96 8.27 10.90 3.99
N TRP A 97 7.59 10.69 2.86
CA TRP A 97 8.06 9.73 1.86
C TRP A 97 9.34 10.24 1.19
N VAL A 98 10.37 9.39 1.16
CA VAL A 98 11.73 9.70 0.67
C VAL A 98 12.02 9.12 -0.71
N CYS A 99 11.16 8.22 -1.20
CA CYS A 99 11.22 7.56 -2.51
C CYS A 99 10.89 8.51 -3.69
N ASN A 100 11.67 9.57 -3.88
CA ASN A 100 11.39 10.60 -4.89
C ASN A 100 11.47 10.09 -6.34
N ASN A 101 12.09 8.94 -6.57
CA ASN A 101 12.25 8.32 -7.89
C ASN A 101 11.20 7.25 -8.19
N LEU A 102 10.10 7.22 -7.43
CA LEU A 102 9.04 6.24 -7.66
C LEU A 102 8.41 6.41 -9.05
N GLU A 103 8.48 5.33 -9.84
CA GLU A 103 7.92 5.16 -11.18
C GLU A 103 6.61 4.36 -11.17
N GLY A 104 6.44 3.44 -10.22
CA GLY A 104 5.25 2.61 -10.09
C GLY A 104 4.80 2.47 -8.63
N LEU A 105 3.53 2.75 -8.37
CA LEU A 105 2.87 2.49 -7.10
C LEU A 105 1.58 1.70 -7.36
N SER A 106 1.55 0.46 -6.89
CA SER A 106 0.36 -0.37 -6.85
C SER A 106 0.07 -0.70 -5.40
N CYS A 107 -0.93 -0.03 -4.82
CA CYS A 107 -1.37 -0.23 -3.45
C CYS A 107 -2.72 0.44 -3.27
N GLU A 108 -3.58 -0.15 -2.44
CA GLU A 108 -4.85 0.46 -2.10
C GLU A 108 -4.64 1.66 -1.19
N ILE A 109 -5.40 2.73 -1.42
CA ILE A 109 -5.49 3.84 -0.47
C ILE A 109 -6.93 3.95 -0.02
N LEU A 110 -7.18 3.54 1.23
CA LEU A 110 -8.50 3.61 1.83
C LEU A 110 -8.73 4.96 2.51
N ASN A 111 -9.99 5.20 2.87
CA ASN A 111 -10.44 6.38 3.61
C ASN A 111 -10.17 7.71 2.88
N ILE A 112 -10.02 7.70 1.55
CA ILE A 112 -10.09 8.91 0.73
C ILE A 112 -11.57 9.32 0.64
N PRO A 113 -11.97 10.50 1.14
CA PRO A 113 -13.35 10.93 1.03
C PRO A 113 -13.77 11.09 -0.43
N ARG A 114 -14.73 10.28 -0.88
CA ARG A 114 -15.44 10.50 -2.17
C ARG A 114 -16.59 11.49 -1.95
N LEU A 115 -16.47 12.66 -2.56
CA LEU A 115 -17.41 13.79 -2.44
C LEU A 115 -18.39 13.85 -3.63
N ASP A 116 -18.06 13.13 -4.69
CA ASP A 116 -18.78 13.02 -5.96
C ASP A 116 -19.93 12.01 -5.93
N ILE A 117 -19.90 11.06 -4.99
CA ILE A 117 -20.97 10.10 -4.78
C ILE A 117 -21.90 10.64 -3.69
N PRO A 118 -23.09 11.16 -4.04
CA PRO A 118 -24.08 11.54 -3.03
C PRO A 118 -24.44 10.28 -2.23
N ARG A 119 -24.05 10.25 -0.95
CA ARG A 119 -24.19 9.07 -0.05
C ARG A 119 -25.64 8.72 0.30
N ASP A 120 -26.60 9.39 -0.33
CA ASP A 120 -28.04 9.24 -0.09
C ASP A 120 -28.66 8.05 -0.85
N ILE A 121 -27.92 7.37 -1.73
CA ILE A 121 -28.49 6.34 -2.63
C ILE A 121 -28.50 4.94 -1.97
N PHE A 122 -27.67 4.68 -0.96
CA PHE A 122 -27.63 3.40 -0.25
C PHE A 122 -28.09 3.60 1.20
N SER A 123 -29.35 3.26 1.45
CA SER A 123 -30.10 3.39 2.71
C SER A 123 -29.60 2.49 3.86
N GLY A 124 -28.30 2.32 4.02
CA GLY A 124 -27.66 1.69 5.17
C GLY A 124 -26.99 2.74 6.08
N PRO A 125 -26.77 2.47 7.38
CA PRO A 125 -26.07 3.39 8.26
C PRO A 125 -24.64 3.64 7.72
N VAL A 126 -24.44 4.85 7.21
CA VAL A 126 -23.26 5.43 6.53
C VAL A 126 -21.99 5.51 7.43
N ASN A 127 -21.99 4.87 8.60
CA ASN A 127 -21.10 5.22 9.69
C ASN A 127 -19.75 4.50 9.73
N ASP A 128 -19.52 3.43 8.96
CA ASP A 128 -18.28 2.65 9.13
C ASP A 128 -17.10 3.14 8.27
N GLY A 129 -17.37 3.76 7.11
CA GLY A 129 -16.31 4.24 6.20
C GLY A 129 -15.89 5.70 6.40
N ILE A 130 -16.76 6.51 7.01
CA ILE A 130 -16.50 7.93 7.27
C ILE A 130 -16.13 8.06 8.74
N LYS A 131 -14.96 7.54 9.09
CA LYS A 131 -14.35 7.80 10.39
C LYS A 131 -14.17 9.32 10.51
N SER A 132 -15.12 10.06 11.06
CA SER A 132 -15.03 11.47 11.49
C SER A 132 -14.62 12.55 10.46
N GLY A 133 -15.30 13.71 10.50
CA GLY A 133 -14.79 14.96 9.92
C GLY A 133 -15.81 15.77 9.12
N THR A 134 -15.58 17.07 9.00
CA THR A 134 -16.45 17.99 8.22
C THR A 134 -16.21 17.83 6.72
N TRP A 135 -17.12 18.39 5.92
CA TRP A 135 -16.99 18.45 4.46
C TRP A 135 -15.68 19.14 4.04
N GLU A 136 -15.33 20.24 4.71
CA GLU A 136 -14.10 20.99 4.47
C GLU A 136 -12.84 20.18 4.81
N GLU A 137 -12.85 19.47 5.94
CA GLU A 137 -11.74 18.58 6.34
C GLU A 137 -11.51 17.48 5.31
N ASN A 138 -12.59 16.92 4.78
CA ASN A 138 -12.52 15.88 3.74
C ASN A 138 -11.95 16.41 2.42
N ILE A 139 -12.38 17.59 1.97
CA ILE A 139 -11.78 18.27 0.80
C ILE A 139 -10.29 18.52 1.04
N ALA A 140 -9.93 18.99 2.23
CA ALA A 140 -8.54 19.28 2.59
C ALA A 140 -7.69 18.02 2.56
N LEU A 141 -8.18 16.91 3.13
CA LEU A 141 -7.51 15.61 3.13
C LEU A 141 -7.27 15.12 1.69
N GLN A 142 -8.30 15.12 0.84
CA GLN A 142 -8.18 14.71 -0.56
C GLN A 142 -7.11 15.55 -1.29
N ARG A 143 -7.13 16.88 -1.12
CA ARG A 143 -6.13 17.78 -1.73
C ARG A 143 -4.71 17.47 -1.25
N ARG A 144 -4.53 17.19 0.05
CA ARG A 144 -3.21 16.84 0.62
C ARG A 144 -2.68 15.53 0.05
N ILE A 145 -3.53 14.52 -0.12
CA ILE A 145 -3.14 13.24 -0.74
C ILE A 145 -2.74 13.44 -2.19
N HIS A 146 -3.55 14.15 -2.98
CA HIS A 146 -3.19 14.47 -4.36
C HIS A 146 -1.87 15.23 -4.43
N ALA A 147 -1.70 16.28 -3.61
CA ALA A 147 -0.45 17.03 -3.55
C ALA A 147 0.75 16.12 -3.22
N LYS A 148 0.58 15.18 -2.29
CA LYS A 148 1.63 14.23 -1.93
C LYS A 148 1.96 13.26 -3.08
N LEU A 149 0.95 12.70 -3.76
CA LEU A 149 1.16 11.84 -4.92
C LEU A 149 1.81 12.59 -6.10
N THR A 150 1.47 13.87 -6.31
CA THR A 150 2.09 14.68 -7.38
C THR A 150 3.58 14.96 -7.17
N ARG A 151 4.13 14.71 -5.97
CA ARG A 151 5.58 14.81 -5.74
C ARG A 151 6.36 13.73 -6.49
N PHE A 152 5.74 12.60 -6.83
CA PHE A 152 6.35 11.54 -7.62
C PHE A 152 6.32 11.92 -9.10
N THR A 153 7.21 12.83 -9.49
CA THR A 153 7.30 13.34 -10.88
C THR A 153 7.63 12.27 -11.91
N ASN A 154 8.21 11.14 -11.47
CA ASN A 154 8.52 9.99 -12.31
C ASN A 154 7.40 8.93 -12.35
N LEU A 155 6.31 9.12 -11.61
CA LEU A 155 5.24 8.14 -11.51
C LEU A 155 4.55 7.94 -12.86
N ARG A 156 4.66 6.74 -13.40
CA ARG A 156 4.07 6.30 -14.68
C ARG A 156 2.88 5.39 -14.47
N VAL A 157 2.92 4.60 -13.38
CA VAL A 157 1.86 3.66 -13.03
C VAL A 157 1.39 3.99 -11.63
N LEU A 158 0.10 4.31 -11.53
CA LEU A 158 -0.59 4.47 -10.25
C LEU A 158 -1.83 3.58 -10.30
N THR A 159 -1.78 2.48 -9.55
CA THR A 159 -2.91 1.57 -9.39
C THR A 159 -3.45 1.75 -7.97
N LEU A 160 -4.56 2.49 -7.88
CA LEU A 160 -5.36 2.60 -6.67
C LEU A 160 -6.46 1.55 -6.80
N ASN A 161 -6.22 0.32 -6.35
CA ASN A 161 -7.32 -0.64 -6.26
C ASN A 161 -8.27 -0.06 -5.21
N SER A 162 -9.43 0.39 -5.68
CA SER A 162 -10.58 0.58 -4.81
C SER A 162 -11.26 -0.77 -4.79
N PRO A 163 -11.65 -1.31 -3.63
CA PRO A 163 -12.78 -2.21 -3.62
C PRO A 163 -13.93 -1.39 -4.22
N ILE A 164 -14.20 -1.60 -5.50
CA ILE A 164 -15.55 -1.37 -6.00
C ILE A 164 -16.31 -2.39 -5.18
N ASP A 165 -17.19 -1.93 -4.31
CA ASP A 165 -18.08 -2.80 -3.55
C ASP A 165 -18.74 -3.77 -4.54
N GLU A 166 -18.15 -4.97 -4.73
CA GLU A 166 -18.79 -6.11 -5.38
C GLU A 166 -19.81 -6.70 -4.41
N TYR A 167 -20.54 -5.84 -3.72
CA TYR A 167 -21.74 -6.18 -3.03
C TYR A 167 -22.87 -6.02 -4.05
N GLU A 168 -23.50 -7.16 -4.34
CA GLU A 168 -24.84 -7.32 -4.91
C GLU A 168 -24.97 -7.49 -6.43
N CYS A 169 -24.74 -8.73 -6.88
CA CYS A 169 -25.58 -9.36 -7.92
C CYS A 169 -25.73 -10.87 -7.66
N GLU A 170 -25.96 -11.27 -6.40
CA GLU A 170 -26.60 -12.55 -6.09
C GLU A 170 -28.05 -12.24 -5.70
N HIS A 171 -28.95 -12.40 -6.67
CA HIS A 171 -30.40 -12.48 -6.47
C HIS A 171 -30.87 -13.88 -6.88
#